data_AF-B4PZF8-F1
#
_entry.id   AF-B4PZF8-F1
#
_cell.length_a   1.000
_cell.length_b   1.000
_cell.length_c   1.000
_cell.angle_alpha   90.00
_cell.angle_beta   90.00
_cell.angle_gamma   90.00
#
_symmetry.space_group_name_H-M   'P 1'
#
loop_
_entity.id
_entity.type
_entity.pdbx_description
1 polymer ?
#
loop_
_entity_poly.entity_id
_entity_poly.type
_entity_poly.pdbx_seq_one_letter_code
_entity_poly.pdbx_strand_id
1 'polypeptide(L)'
;MSESAPETVPAKKPAKAKKAEKPENSIPRGQPKSNRPWKTPKEKFSKIKKTVNRLSFEKKTALRNELRYIKERSKEIKDKRKEDAVQKHQRRVENAERRLANERRSEVVQVIKNPAKLKRMKKKQMRMIEKRDVSQVKVV
;
A
#
# COMPACT_ATOMS: atom_id res chain seq x y z
N MET A 1 -29.70 -38.80 30.02
CA MET A 1 -30.17 -39.61 28.88
C MET A 1 -30.59 -38.65 27.79
N SER A 2 -29.69 -38.36 26.84
CA SER A 2 -30.00 -37.54 25.67
C SER A 2 -29.28 -38.18 24.49
N GLU A 3 -30.06 -38.93 23.71
CA GLU A 3 -29.63 -39.78 22.61
C GLU A 3 -28.93 -38.97 21.52
N SER A 4 -27.69 -39.34 21.23
CA SER A 4 -26.95 -38.89 20.06
C SER A 4 -27.48 -39.60 18.81
N ALA A 5 -28.06 -38.83 17.89
CA ALA A 5 -28.48 -39.31 16.58
C ALA A 5 -27.30 -39.97 15.82
N PRO A 6 -27.49 -41.14 15.19
CA PRO A 6 -26.42 -41.79 14.44
C PRO A 6 -26.15 -41.04 13.13
N GLU A 7 -24.90 -40.61 12.94
CA GLU A 7 -24.40 -40.07 11.67
C GLU A 7 -24.56 -41.11 10.56
N THR A 8 -25.48 -40.89 9.64
CA THR A 8 -25.63 -41.71 8.43
C THR A 8 -24.47 -41.41 7.49
N VAL A 9 -23.50 -42.32 7.45
CA VAL A 9 -22.39 -42.30 6.50
C VAL A 9 -22.95 -42.55 5.08
N PRO A 10 -22.75 -41.64 4.10
CA PRO A 10 -23.29 -41.83 2.76
C PRO A 10 -22.59 -43.00 2.04
N ALA A 11 -23.40 -43.94 1.56
CA ALA A 11 -22.96 -45.12 0.82
C ALA A 11 -22.05 -44.74 -0.38
N LYS A 12 -20.82 -45.26 -0.35
CA LYS A 12 -19.78 -45.04 -1.37
C LYS A 12 -20.17 -45.79 -2.65
N LYS A 13 -20.58 -45.06 -3.69
CA LYS A 13 -20.87 -45.62 -5.03
C LYS A 13 -19.66 -46.41 -5.56
N PRO A 14 -19.87 -47.52 -6.30
CA PRO A 14 -18.77 -48.34 -6.80
C PRO A 14 -17.88 -47.52 -7.73
N ALA A 15 -16.58 -47.49 -7.42
CA ALA A 15 -15.59 -46.79 -8.22
C ALA A 15 -15.52 -47.43 -9.60
N LYS A 16 -15.81 -46.66 -10.65
CA LYS A 16 -15.59 -47.09 -12.04
C LYS A 16 -14.12 -47.47 -12.22
N ALA A 17 -13.87 -48.65 -12.79
CA ALA A 17 -12.54 -49.15 -13.10
C ALA A 17 -11.73 -48.08 -13.85
N LYS A 18 -10.59 -47.68 -13.28
CA LYS A 18 -9.65 -46.76 -13.94
C LYS A 18 -9.08 -47.48 -15.16
N LYS A 19 -9.29 -46.91 -16.36
CA LYS A 19 -8.59 -47.37 -17.57
C LYS A 19 -7.09 -47.33 -17.31
N ALA A 20 -6.38 -48.42 -17.63
CA ALA A 20 -4.93 -48.51 -17.51
C ALA A 20 -4.26 -47.31 -18.19
N GLU A 21 -3.41 -46.60 -17.44
CA GLU A 21 -2.66 -45.47 -17.97
C GLU A 21 -1.63 -46.01 -18.97
N LYS A 22 -1.71 -45.56 -20.23
CA LYS A 22 -0.76 -45.94 -21.26
C LYS A 22 0.64 -45.46 -20.87
N PRO A 23 1.71 -46.25 -21.10
CA PRO A 23 3.07 -45.94 -20.65
C PRO A 23 3.61 -44.60 -21.19
N GLU A 24 3.08 -44.13 -22.33
CA GLU A 24 3.42 -42.82 -22.92
C GLU A 24 3.05 -41.61 -22.04
N ASN A 25 2.04 -41.72 -21.17
CA ASN A 25 1.65 -40.64 -20.25
C ASN A 25 2.56 -40.54 -19.01
N SER A 26 3.37 -41.57 -18.74
CA SER A 26 4.25 -41.68 -17.58
C SER A 26 5.64 -41.07 -17.82
N ILE A 27 6.00 -40.80 -19.07
CA ILE A 27 7.34 -40.30 -19.41
C ILE A 27 7.47 -38.84 -18.90
N PRO A 28 8.34 -38.56 -17.91
CA PRO A 28 8.54 -37.22 -17.41
C PRO A 28 9.22 -36.36 -18.48
N ARG A 29 8.77 -35.11 -18.63
CA ARG A 29 9.45 -34.17 -19.53
C ARG A 29 10.79 -33.76 -18.92
N GLY A 30 11.83 -33.71 -19.75
CA GLY A 30 13.13 -33.18 -19.34
C GLY A 30 13.05 -31.71 -18.92
N GLN A 31 13.89 -31.31 -17.95
CA GLN A 31 13.98 -29.92 -17.53
C GLN A 31 14.75 -29.07 -18.56
N PRO A 32 14.27 -27.86 -18.91
CA PRO A 32 14.99 -26.97 -19.80
C PRO A 32 16.23 -26.39 -19.11
N LYS A 33 17.33 -26.25 -19.85
CA LYS A 33 18.63 -25.76 -19.36
C LYS A 33 18.58 -24.40 -18.62
N SER A 34 17.60 -23.55 -18.95
CA SER A 34 17.42 -22.21 -18.36
C SER A 34 16.41 -22.15 -17.21
N ASN A 35 15.82 -23.28 -16.78
CA ASN A 35 14.70 -23.35 -15.83
C ASN A 35 13.46 -22.51 -16.21
N ARG A 36 13.45 -21.87 -17.39
CA ARG A 36 12.32 -21.12 -17.94
C ARG A 36 11.73 -21.90 -19.11
N PRO A 37 10.49 -22.41 -19.00
CA PRO A 37 9.86 -23.11 -20.10
C PRO A 37 9.48 -22.13 -21.21
N TRP A 38 10.03 -22.35 -22.42
CA TRP A 38 9.64 -21.61 -23.64
C TRP A 38 8.18 -21.87 -24.05
N LYS A 39 7.63 -23.04 -23.71
CA LYS A 39 6.22 -23.42 -23.95
C LYS A 39 5.63 -24.05 -22.70
N THR A 40 4.47 -23.55 -22.25
CA THR A 40 3.69 -24.23 -21.21
C THR A 40 3.01 -25.47 -21.79
N PRO A 41 2.99 -26.61 -21.08
CA PRO A 41 2.27 -27.78 -21.53
C PRO A 41 0.77 -27.46 -21.65
N LYS A 42 0.21 -27.64 -22.85
CA LYS A 42 -1.23 -27.48 -23.09
C LYS A 42 -1.96 -28.70 -22.54
N GLU A 43 -2.98 -28.49 -21.71
CA GLU A 43 -3.86 -29.59 -21.29
C GLU A 43 -4.76 -30.02 -22.46
N LYS A 44 -5.05 -31.32 -22.54
CA LYS A 44 -6.01 -31.85 -23.53
C LYS A 44 -7.40 -31.28 -23.21
N PHE A 45 -8.15 -30.85 -24.22
CA PHE A 45 -9.53 -30.35 -24.06
C PHE A 45 -10.48 -31.33 -23.36
N SER A 46 -10.19 -32.63 -23.38
CA SER A 46 -10.92 -33.67 -22.64
C SER A 46 -10.74 -33.61 -21.13
N LYS A 47 -9.64 -33.01 -20.64
CA LYS A 47 -9.37 -32.81 -19.21
C LYS A 47 -10.10 -31.59 -18.66
N ILE A 48 -10.43 -30.63 -19.53
CA ILE A 48 -11.16 -29.42 -19.17
C ILE A 48 -12.61 -29.80 -18.88
N LYS A 49 -13.06 -29.57 -17.64
CA LYS A 49 -14.46 -29.74 -17.25
C LYS A 49 -15.30 -28.70 -18.00
N LYS A 50 -15.99 -29.13 -19.06
CA LYS A 50 -16.79 -28.26 -19.93
C LYS A 50 -17.96 -27.59 -19.20
N THR A 51 -18.48 -28.23 -18.16
CA THR A 51 -19.60 -27.71 -17.37
C THR A 51 -19.24 -27.69 -15.89
N VAL A 52 -19.42 -26.53 -15.27
CA VAL A 52 -19.34 -26.35 -13.82
C VAL A 52 -20.77 -26.22 -13.32
N ASN A 53 -21.14 -27.01 -12.30
CA ASN A 53 -22.48 -26.94 -11.72
C ASN A 53 -22.71 -25.54 -11.14
N ARG A 54 -23.86 -24.94 -11.44
CA ARG A 54 -24.23 -23.63 -10.91
C ARG A 54 -24.28 -23.71 -9.37
N LEU A 55 -23.69 -22.72 -8.71
CA LEU A 55 -23.80 -22.60 -7.24
C LEU A 55 -25.27 -22.43 -6.83
N SER A 56 -25.63 -23.04 -5.69
CA SER A 56 -26.93 -22.80 -5.05
C SER A 56 -27.07 -21.32 -4.67
N PHE A 57 -28.32 -20.89 -4.48
CA PHE A 57 -28.62 -19.50 -4.14
C PHE A 57 -27.92 -19.07 -2.83
N GLU A 58 -27.97 -19.92 -1.80
CA GLU A 58 -27.31 -19.70 -0.51
C GLU A 58 -25.79 -19.50 -0.63
N LYS A 59 -25.13 -20.28 -1.49
CA LYS A 59 -23.69 -20.11 -1.73
C LYS A 59 -23.39 -18.79 -2.45
N LYS A 60 -24.29 -18.32 -3.30
CA LYS A 60 -24.15 -17.01 -3.97
C LYS A 60 -24.37 -15.86 -3.01
N THR A 61 -25.34 -15.95 -2.10
CA THR A 61 -25.58 -14.91 -1.09
C THR A 61 -24.44 -14.83 -0.09
N ALA A 62 -23.93 -15.98 0.39
CA ALA A 62 -22.75 -16.04 1.25
C ALA A 62 -21.54 -15.36 0.58
N LEU A 63 -21.22 -15.73 -0.66
CA LEU A 63 -20.10 -15.14 -1.40
C LEU A 63 -20.27 -13.62 -1.60
N ARG A 64 -21.48 -13.13 -1.88
CA ARG A 64 -21.74 -11.68 -2.00
C ARG A 64 -21.52 -10.96 -0.67
N ASN A 65 -21.93 -11.55 0.44
CA ASN A 65 -21.74 -10.99 1.78
C ASN A 65 -20.26 -10.94 2.15
N GLU A 66 -19.51 -12.01 1.89
CA GLU A 66 -18.06 -12.06 2.09
C GLU A 66 -17.34 -10.99 1.26
N LEU A 67 -17.68 -10.87 -0.03
CA LEU A 67 -17.10 -9.84 -0.90
C LEU A 67 -17.44 -8.42 -0.43
N ARG A 68 -18.65 -8.19 0.07
CA ARG A 68 -19.05 -6.89 0.62
C ARG A 68 -18.21 -6.58 1.86
N TYR A 69 -18.11 -7.52 2.79
CA TYR A 69 -17.31 -7.38 4.00
C TYR A 69 -15.83 -7.10 3.70
N ILE A 70 -15.23 -7.85 2.78
CA ILE A 70 -13.82 -7.64 2.38
C ILE A 70 -13.63 -6.24 1.76
N LYS A 71 -14.57 -5.77 0.95
CA LYS A 71 -14.51 -4.44 0.33
C LYS A 71 -14.62 -3.34 1.37
N GLU A 72 -15.58 -3.44 2.29
CA GLU A 72 -15.76 -2.48 3.38
C GLU A 72 -14.50 -2.42 4.25
N ARG A 73 -13.98 -3.58 4.66
CA ARG A 73 -12.75 -3.66 5.45
C ARG A 73 -11.53 -3.09 4.72
N SER A 74 -11.41 -3.35 3.41
CA SER A 74 -10.33 -2.77 2.59
C SER A 74 -10.45 -1.25 2.50
N LYS A 75 -11.68 -0.73 2.37
CA LYS A 75 -11.97 0.70 2.33
C LYS A 75 -11.59 1.36 3.65
N GLU A 76 -12.02 0.81 4.78
CA GLU A 76 -11.66 1.32 6.12
C GLU A 76 -10.14 1.43 6.32
N ILE A 77 -9.37 0.43 5.87
CA ILE A 77 -7.91 0.45 5.98
C ILE A 77 -7.30 1.57 5.13
N LYS A 78 -7.83 1.79 3.91
CA LYS A 78 -7.35 2.85 3.02
C LYS A 78 -7.69 4.23 3.57
N ASP A 79 -8.91 4.40 4.08
CA ASP A 79 -9.39 5.67 4.63
C ASP A 79 -8.57 6.06 5.86
N LYS A 80 -8.32 5.13 6.80
CA LYS A 80 -7.41 5.34 7.95
C LYS A 80 -6.01 5.78 7.52
N ARG A 81 -5.41 5.11 6.52
CA ARG A 81 -4.09 5.49 6.00
C ARG A 81 -4.09 6.90 5.37
N LYS A 82 -5.18 7.26 4.70
CA LYS A 82 -5.34 8.59 4.09
C LYS A 82 -5.48 9.67 5.16
N GLU A 83 -6.30 9.43 6.18
CA GLU A 83 -6.46 10.31 7.33
C GLU A 83 -5.13 10.53 8.04
N ASP A 84 -4.39 9.47 8.34
CA ASP A 84 -3.06 9.56 8.97
C ASP A 84 -2.07 10.39 8.13
N ALA A 85 -2.10 10.23 6.80
CA ALA A 85 -1.23 10.98 5.90
C ALA A 85 -1.60 12.47 5.87
N VAL A 86 -2.90 12.79 5.83
CA VAL A 86 -3.40 14.18 5.87
C VAL A 86 -3.03 14.83 7.21
N GLN A 87 -3.23 14.14 8.33
CA GLN A 87 -2.87 14.63 9.66
C GLN A 87 -1.37 14.88 9.78
N LYS A 88 -0.52 13.97 9.28
CA LYS A 88 0.93 14.19 9.24
C LYS A 88 1.32 15.38 8.37
N HIS A 89 0.66 15.56 7.24
CA HIS A 89 0.91 16.70 6.36
C HIS A 89 0.55 18.02 7.02
N GLN A 90 -0.65 18.12 7.60
CA GLN A 90 -1.12 19.30 8.33
C GLN A 90 -0.16 19.67 9.46
N ARG A 91 0.28 18.69 10.27
CA ARG A 91 1.30 18.92 11.32
C ARG A 91 2.62 19.46 10.77
N ARG A 92 3.07 18.98 9.61
CA ARG A 92 4.31 19.49 8.98
C ARG A 92 4.15 20.93 8.52
N VAL A 93 3.01 21.25 7.90
CA VAL A 93 2.70 22.61 7.45
C VAL A 93 2.65 23.56 8.64
N GLU A 94 1.89 23.23 9.69
CA GLU A 94 1.79 24.05 10.90
C GLU A 94 3.16 24.25 11.57
N ASN A 95 3.96 23.18 11.68
CA ASN A 95 5.31 23.28 12.26
C ASN A 95 6.24 24.13 11.39
N ALA A 96 6.11 24.08 10.06
CA ALA A 96 6.90 24.92 9.16
C ALA A 96 6.49 26.39 9.27
N GLU A 97 5.20 26.68 9.32
CA GLU A 97 4.66 28.04 9.54
C GLU A 97 5.11 28.60 10.88
N ARG A 98 5.01 27.80 11.95
CA ARG A 98 5.49 28.17 13.29
C ARG A 98 6.99 28.45 13.30
N ARG A 99 7.77 27.65 12.57
CA ARG A 99 9.22 27.87 12.42
C ARG A 99 9.51 29.19 11.72
N LEU A 100 8.85 29.46 10.59
CA LEU A 100 9.02 30.72 9.85
C LEU A 100 8.61 31.93 10.69
N ALA A 101 7.51 31.82 11.45
CA ALA A 101 7.07 32.88 12.35
C ALA A 101 8.06 33.10 13.50
N ASN A 102 8.60 32.02 14.08
CA ASN A 102 9.62 32.08 15.12
C ASN A 102 10.94 32.65 14.59
N GLU A 103 11.38 32.25 13.40
CA GLU A 103 12.57 32.80 12.74
C GLU A 103 12.42 34.32 12.57
N ARG A 104 11.31 34.80 11.99
CA ARG A 104 11.01 36.24 11.87
C ARG A 104 10.98 36.96 13.20
N ARG A 105 10.38 36.36 14.24
CA ARG A 105 10.29 36.96 15.59
C ARG A 105 11.64 36.98 16.31
N SER A 106 12.45 35.95 16.11
CA SER A 106 13.78 35.79 16.71
C SER A 106 14.86 36.58 15.99
N GLU A 107 14.57 37.08 14.79
CA GLU A 107 15.46 37.96 14.07
C GLU A 107 15.77 39.18 14.93
N VAL A 108 17.06 39.45 15.14
CA VAL A 108 17.54 40.61 15.90
C VAL A 108 18.35 41.46 14.94
N VAL A 109 17.89 42.69 14.73
CA VAL A 109 18.51 43.61 13.76
C VAL A 109 19.19 44.76 14.49
N GLN A 110 20.32 45.19 13.94
CA GLN A 110 21.04 46.38 14.40
C GLN A 110 20.85 47.51 13.38
N VAL A 111 20.34 48.66 13.84
CA VAL A 111 20.15 49.82 12.95
C VAL A 111 21.47 50.55 12.76
N ILE A 112 21.98 50.56 11.53
CA ILE A 112 23.17 51.33 11.16
C ILE A 112 22.76 52.78 10.86
N LYS A 113 22.82 53.64 11.87
CA LYS A 113 22.46 55.07 11.73
C LYS A 113 23.48 55.87 10.92
N ASN A 114 24.76 55.51 10.97
CA ASN A 114 25.85 56.27 10.33
C ASN A 114 26.36 55.60 9.03
N PRO A 115 26.24 56.26 7.86
CA PRO A 115 26.67 55.69 6.57
C PRO A 115 28.19 55.56 6.42
N ALA A 116 28.98 56.33 7.17
CA ALA A 116 30.44 56.19 7.18
C ALA A 116 30.89 54.85 7.78
N LYS A 117 30.02 54.16 8.54
CA LYS A 117 30.31 52.81 9.05
C LYS A 117 30.41 51.81 7.90
N LEU A 118 29.48 51.84 6.94
CA LEU A 118 29.48 50.96 5.76
C LEU A 118 30.72 51.17 4.89
N LYS A 119 31.13 52.43 4.70
CA LYS A 119 32.31 52.78 3.90
C LYS A 119 33.63 52.30 4.51
N ARG A 120 33.69 52.17 5.83
CA ARG A 120 34.88 51.69 6.57
C ARG A 120 34.96 50.17 6.69
N MET A 121 33.88 49.45 6.40
CA MET A 121 33.84 47.99 6.55
C MET A 121 34.61 47.26 5.45
N LYS A 122 35.18 46.11 5.79
CA LYS A 122 35.88 45.26 4.81
C LYS A 122 34.88 44.68 3.82
N LYS A 123 35.30 44.51 2.55
CA LYS A 123 34.45 43.95 1.47
C LYS A 123 33.81 42.60 1.81
N LYS A 124 34.46 41.76 2.64
CA LYS A 124 33.88 40.48 3.11
C LYS A 124 32.73 40.69 4.11
N GLN A 125 32.83 41.66 5.01
CA GLN A 125 31.77 41.98 5.97
C GLN A 125 30.57 42.62 5.27
N MET A 126 30.80 43.48 4.27
CA MET A 126 29.72 44.06 3.46
C MET A 126 28.90 43.01 2.71
N ARG A 127 29.49 41.87 2.34
CA ARG A 127 28.77 40.74 1.71
C ARG A 127 27.89 39.95 2.69
N MET A 128 28.12 40.09 4.00
CA MET A 128 27.34 39.41 5.04
C MET A 128 26.16 40.25 5.55
N ILE A 129 26.06 41.53 5.17
CA ILE A 129 24.96 42.39 5.58
C ILE A 129 23.74 42.11 4.71
N GLU A 130 22.63 41.77 5.35
CA GLU A 130 21.32 41.65 4.71
C GLU A 130 20.43 42.82 5.12
N LYS A 131 19.57 43.28 4.20
CA LYS A 131 18.58 44.31 4.51
C LYS A 131 17.31 43.64 5.02
N ARG A 132 16.81 44.10 6.16
CA ARG A 132 15.64 43.54 6.86
C ARG A 132 14.68 44.65 7.26
N ASP A 133 13.39 44.34 7.26
CA ASP A 133 12.35 45.28 7.66
C ASP A 133 12.35 45.46 9.18
N VAL A 134 12.37 46.71 9.64
CA VAL A 134 12.46 47.06 11.06
C VAL A 134 11.09 47.23 11.73
N SER A 135 10.00 47.16 10.97
CA SER A 135 8.64 47.41 11.49
C SER A 135 8.12 46.30 12.40
N GLN A 136 8.63 45.07 12.27
CA GLN A 136 8.12 43.89 12.98
C GLN A 136 9.17 43.20 13.87
N VAL A 137 10.39 43.75 13.95
CA VAL A 137 11.57 43.04 14.47
C VAL A 137 12.12 43.74 15.71
N LYS A 138 12.68 42.97 16.65
CA LYS A 138 13.32 43.52 17.86
C LYS A 138 14.64 44.20 17.49
N VAL A 139 14.71 45.51 17.69
CA VAL A 139 15.91 46.32 17.43
C VAL A 139 16.79 46.37 18.68
N VAL A 140 18.09 46.17 18.50
CA VAL A 140 19.14 46.36 19.51
C VAL A 140 20.05 47.50 19.11
#